data_AF-R6MED5-F1
#
_entry.id   AF-R6MED5-F1
#
_cell.length_a   1.000
_cell.length_b   1.000
_cell.length_c   1.000
_cell.angle_alpha   90.00
_cell.angle_beta   90.00
_cell.angle_gamma   90.00
#
_symmetry.space_group_name_H-M   'P 1'
#
loop_
_entity.id
_entity.type
_entity.pdbx_description
1 polymer ?
#
loop_
_entity_poly.entity_id
_entity_poly.type
_entity_poly.pdbx_seq_one_letter_code
_entity_poly.pdbx_strand_id
1 'polypeptide(L)'
;MVIKKIKVIMIVVTLVLVVGIIYLLYILNIIPHRKYSNSDFNINTYISNIDKDNDGIDDQTDILNSVREYIKTKPKYKSKYYSTGYPNDEYGVCSDVVAFGLKGAGYDLRVLVNDDIINNKEDYNIKTIDKNIDFRRVRNLKVYFERNSIKLTTDINDIPSWQGGDIIIFKKHIGIVSDKRNSKGIPFIIHHANPYQLHYEEDILENRNDIIGHYRVS
;
A
#
# COMPACT_ATOMS: atom_id res chain seq x y z
N MET A 1 -38.55 35.83 22.81
CA MET A 1 -37.98 34.57 23.36
C MET A 1 -37.84 33.45 22.31
N VAL A 2 -38.86 33.19 21.47
CA VAL A 2 -38.86 32.11 20.46
C VAL A 2 -37.75 32.26 19.39
N ILE A 3 -37.56 33.46 18.84
CA ILE A 3 -36.53 33.74 17.81
C ILE A 3 -35.10 33.44 18.33
N LYS A 4 -34.82 33.73 19.61
CA LYS A 4 -33.52 33.44 20.23
C LYS A 4 -33.28 31.93 20.35
N LYS A 5 -34.32 31.15 20.69
CA LYS A 5 -34.25 29.68 20.73
C LYS A 5 -34.00 29.08 19.34
N ILE A 6 -34.70 29.58 18.31
CA ILE A 6 -34.50 29.13 16.92
C ILE A 6 -33.07 29.41 16.43
N LYS A 7 -32.53 30.61 16.71
CA LYS A 7 -31.13 30.94 16.37
C LYS A 7 -30.13 30.01 17.04
N VAL A 8 -30.33 29.69 18.32
CA VAL A 8 -29.45 28.74 19.05
C VAL A 8 -29.53 27.34 18.43
N ILE A 9 -30.73 26.84 18.12
CA ILE A 9 -30.90 25.54 17.46
C ILE A 9 -30.20 25.53 16.10
N MET A 10 -30.38 26.57 15.28
CA MET A 10 -29.70 26.68 13.98
C MET A 10 -28.18 26.64 14.13
N ILE A 11 -27.61 27.39 15.09
CA ILE A 11 -26.16 27.38 15.35
C ILE A 11 -25.68 25.96 15.71
N VAL A 12 -26.39 25.27 16.60
CA VAL A 12 -26.04 23.89 16.99
C VAL A 12 -26.12 22.93 15.80
N VAL A 13 -27.19 23.00 15.01
CA VAL A 13 -27.34 22.17 13.80
C VAL A 13 -26.21 22.45 12.81
N THR A 14 -25.88 23.72 12.55
CA THR A 14 -24.77 24.09 11.69
C THR A 14 -23.43 23.56 12.22
N LEU A 15 -23.16 23.66 13.53
CA LEU A 15 -21.94 23.13 14.12
C LEU A 15 -21.84 21.61 13.96
N VAL A 16 -22.93 20.88 14.20
CA VAL A 16 -22.96 19.41 14.00
C VAL A 16 -22.69 19.06 12.55
N LEU A 17 -23.29 19.78 11.59
CA LEU A 17 -23.03 19.57 10.16
C LEU A 17 -21.57 19.84 9.80
N VAL A 18 -20.98 20.92 10.31
CA VAL A 18 -19.57 21.26 10.07
C VAL A 18 -18.64 20.18 10.63
N VAL A 19 -18.87 19.71 11.86
CA VAL A 19 -18.09 18.62 12.46
C VAL A 19 -18.24 17.33 11.64
N GLY A 20 -19.47 17.03 11.21
CA GLY A 20 -19.74 15.87 10.34
C GLY A 20 -18.99 15.94 9.00
N ILE A 21 -18.93 17.13 8.38
CA ILE A 21 -18.17 17.35 7.14
C ILE A 21 -16.67 17.18 7.39
N ILE A 22 -16.12 17.78 8.45
CA ILE A 22 -14.69 17.64 8.79
C ILE A 22 -14.34 16.17 9.03
N TYR A 23 -15.18 15.45 9.76
CA TYR A 23 -14.99 14.02 10.01
C TYR A 23 -15.05 13.20 8.71
N LEU A 24 -15.98 13.52 7.80
CA LEU A 24 -16.06 12.88 6.49
C LEU A 24 -14.80 13.15 5.67
N LEU A 25 -14.32 14.39 5.62
CA LEU A 25 -13.10 14.75 4.90
C LEU A 25 -11.85 14.06 5.48
N TYR A 26 -11.83 13.83 6.79
CA TYR A 26 -10.80 13.03 7.47
C TYR A 26 -10.87 11.56 7.03
N ILE A 27 -12.03 10.90 7.10
CA ILE A 27 -12.19 9.49 6.66
C ILE A 27 -11.87 9.30 5.17
N LEU A 28 -12.14 10.32 4.35
CA LEU A 28 -11.83 10.30 2.92
C LEU A 28 -10.35 10.62 2.60
N ASN A 29 -9.47 10.71 3.61
CA ASN A 29 -8.05 11.06 3.45
C ASN A 29 -7.81 12.40 2.72
N ILE A 30 -8.78 13.32 2.73
CA ILE A 30 -8.64 14.68 2.16
C ILE A 30 -7.90 15.58 3.14
N ILE A 31 -8.17 15.42 4.44
CA ILE A 31 -7.43 16.10 5.50
C ILE A 31 -6.23 15.22 5.87
N PRO A 32 -5.01 15.77 5.90
CA PRO A 32 -3.83 15.02 6.33
C PRO A 32 -4.00 14.44 7.73
N HIS A 33 -3.72 13.16 7.87
CA HIS A 33 -3.73 12.48 9.15
C HIS A 33 -2.42 12.74 9.91
N ARG A 34 -2.50 12.80 11.24
CA ARG A 34 -1.31 12.77 12.08
C ARG A 34 -0.64 11.41 11.94
N LYS A 35 0.66 11.42 11.67
CA LYS A 35 1.49 10.21 11.52
C LYS A 35 2.32 9.97 12.78
N TYR A 36 2.31 8.73 13.22
CA TYR A 36 3.07 8.20 14.34
C TYR A 36 4.09 7.18 13.83
N SER A 37 5.06 6.78 14.64
CA SER A 37 6.04 5.73 14.32
C SER A 37 5.88 4.52 15.24
N ASN A 38 6.63 3.46 14.98
CA ASN A 38 6.73 2.28 15.84
C ASN A 38 7.04 2.63 17.31
N SER A 39 7.92 3.61 17.56
CA SER A 39 8.32 3.99 18.92
C SER A 39 7.18 4.57 19.75
N ASP A 40 6.19 5.22 19.12
CA ASP A 40 5.01 5.76 19.82
C ASP A 40 4.14 4.65 20.44
N PHE A 41 4.30 3.41 19.99
CA PHE A 41 3.54 2.23 20.42
C PHE A 41 4.41 1.14 21.06
N ASN A 42 5.68 1.44 21.38
CA ASN A 42 6.66 0.46 21.89
C ASN A 42 6.85 -0.76 20.98
N ILE A 43 6.74 -0.57 19.66
CA ILE A 43 6.98 -1.60 18.66
C ILE A 43 8.43 -1.51 18.24
N ASN A 44 9.14 -2.64 18.23
CA ASN A 44 10.47 -2.69 17.63
C ASN A 44 10.33 -2.72 16.11
N THR A 45 11.05 -1.84 15.42
CA THR A 45 11.14 -1.88 13.96
C THR A 45 11.82 -3.16 13.54
N TYR A 46 11.15 -3.90 12.65
CA TYR A 46 11.76 -5.06 12.01
C TYR A 46 12.90 -4.59 11.08
N ILE A 47 14.03 -5.28 11.16
CA ILE A 47 15.19 -5.09 10.29
C ILE A 47 15.41 -6.46 9.62
N SER A 48 15.44 -6.49 8.28
CA SER A 48 15.73 -7.72 7.56
C SER A 48 17.12 -8.21 7.91
N ASN A 49 17.30 -9.53 8.02
CA ASN A 49 18.64 -10.13 8.07
C ASN A 49 19.22 -10.34 6.67
N ILE A 50 18.48 -9.93 5.64
CA ILE A 50 18.83 -10.06 4.24
C ILE A 50 18.96 -8.66 3.64
N ASP A 51 20.00 -8.53 2.84
CA ASP A 51 20.35 -7.38 2.01
C ASP A 51 20.60 -7.97 0.62
N LYS A 52 19.57 -7.95 -0.21
CA LYS A 52 19.54 -8.72 -1.46
C LYS A 52 20.45 -8.14 -2.52
N ASP A 53 20.61 -6.83 -2.57
CA ASP A 53 21.48 -6.13 -3.53
C ASP A 53 22.87 -5.79 -2.97
N ASN A 54 23.13 -6.09 -1.69
CA ASN A 54 24.41 -5.95 -0.99
C ASN A 54 24.89 -4.50 -0.92
N ASP A 55 23.99 -3.55 -0.72
CA ASP A 55 24.33 -2.14 -0.60
C ASP A 55 24.61 -1.67 0.85
N GLY A 56 24.40 -2.57 1.82
CA GLY A 56 24.59 -2.32 3.24
C GLY A 56 23.33 -1.84 3.97
N ILE A 57 22.19 -1.76 3.30
CA ILE A 57 20.87 -1.48 3.85
C ILE A 57 20.05 -2.78 3.84
N ASP A 58 19.16 -2.94 4.82
CA ASP A 58 18.32 -4.13 4.89
C ASP A 58 17.12 -4.02 3.93
N ASP A 59 16.65 -5.15 3.38
CA ASP A 59 15.62 -5.16 2.35
C ASP A 59 14.34 -4.38 2.72
N GLN A 60 13.91 -4.41 3.99
CA GLN A 60 12.70 -3.70 4.41
C GLN A 60 12.90 -2.19 4.32
N THR A 61 14.09 -1.70 4.68
CA THR A 61 14.45 -0.30 4.56
C THR A 61 14.56 0.11 3.09
N ASP A 62 15.14 -0.72 2.22
CA ASP A 62 15.26 -0.41 0.79
C ASP A 62 13.92 -0.38 0.06
N ILE A 63 13.02 -1.32 0.39
CA ILE A 63 11.65 -1.31 -0.15
C ILE A 63 10.96 0.01 0.21
N LEU A 64 11.06 0.46 1.47
CA LEU A 64 10.46 1.71 1.93
C LEU A 64 11.09 2.95 1.29
N ASN A 65 12.41 2.97 1.13
CA ASN A 65 13.09 4.08 0.48
C ASN A 65 12.71 4.15 -1.00
N SER A 66 12.75 3.02 -1.69
CA SER A 66 12.47 2.90 -3.12
C SER A 66 11.02 3.22 -3.44
N VAL A 67 10.06 2.75 -2.64
CA VAL A 67 8.65 3.09 -2.85
C VAL A 67 8.41 4.59 -2.65
N ARG A 68 9.09 5.23 -1.68
CA ARG A 68 9.03 6.68 -1.46
C ARG A 68 9.62 7.48 -2.60
N GLU A 69 10.77 7.07 -3.13
CA GLU A 69 11.35 7.71 -4.32
C GLU A 69 10.41 7.59 -5.53
N TYR A 70 9.80 6.43 -5.73
CA TYR A 70 8.81 6.26 -6.80
C TYR A 70 7.61 7.19 -6.63
N ILE A 71 6.96 7.24 -5.47
CA ILE A 71 5.78 8.11 -5.28
C ILE A 71 6.12 9.61 -5.30
N LYS A 72 7.37 10.01 -4.99
CA LYS A 72 7.85 11.40 -5.14
C LYS A 72 7.79 11.89 -6.59
N THR A 73 7.86 10.98 -7.56
CA THR A 73 7.68 11.31 -8.98
C THR A 73 6.24 11.70 -9.34
N LYS A 74 5.28 11.46 -8.43
CA LYS A 74 3.84 11.75 -8.59
C LYS A 74 3.23 11.08 -9.83
N PRO A 75 3.31 9.74 -9.94
CA PRO A 75 2.76 9.02 -11.09
C PRO A 75 1.26 9.24 -11.21
N LYS A 76 0.77 9.57 -12.40
CA LYS A 76 -0.66 9.71 -12.70
C LYS A 76 -1.26 8.34 -12.96
N TYR A 77 -2.45 8.09 -12.42
CA TYR A 77 -3.09 6.79 -12.60
C TYR A 77 -3.44 6.54 -14.07
N LYS A 78 -2.85 5.50 -14.67
CA LYS A 78 -3.26 5.00 -15.98
C LYS A 78 -2.82 3.56 -16.17
N SER A 79 -3.78 2.69 -16.47
CA SER A 79 -3.49 1.33 -16.91
C SER A 79 -2.99 1.37 -18.36
N LYS A 80 -1.70 1.14 -18.56
CA LYS A 80 -1.01 1.15 -19.86
C LYS A 80 -0.07 -0.03 -19.96
N TYR A 81 0.05 -0.63 -21.13
CA TYR A 81 1.06 -1.66 -21.41
C TYR A 81 2.42 -1.02 -21.71
N TYR A 82 3.51 -1.59 -21.16
CA TYR A 82 4.88 -1.17 -21.44
C TYR A 82 5.67 -2.36 -21.98
N SER A 83 6.26 -2.22 -23.15
CA SER A 83 7.10 -3.27 -23.75
C SER A 83 8.39 -3.55 -22.96
N THR A 84 8.83 -2.57 -22.17
CA THR A 84 9.92 -2.69 -21.17
C THR A 84 9.47 -3.41 -19.89
N GLY A 85 8.17 -3.61 -19.71
CA GLY A 85 7.53 -4.12 -18.50
C GLY A 85 7.25 -3.04 -17.46
N TYR A 86 8.26 -2.24 -17.12
CA TYR A 86 8.13 -1.14 -16.16
C TYR A 86 7.69 0.17 -16.84
N PRO A 87 6.83 0.97 -16.19
CA PRO A 87 6.57 2.34 -16.60
C PRO A 87 7.86 3.16 -16.72
N ASN A 88 7.95 3.95 -17.78
CA ASN A 88 9.07 4.86 -18.05
C ASN A 88 8.58 6.26 -18.44
N ASP A 89 7.34 6.56 -18.06
CA ASP A 89 6.66 7.84 -18.26
C ASP A 89 6.00 8.27 -16.94
N GLU A 90 5.17 9.30 -17.01
CA GLU A 90 4.49 9.86 -15.84
C GLU A 90 3.33 9.00 -15.30
N TYR A 91 3.09 7.80 -15.83
CA TYR A 91 1.93 6.98 -15.47
C TYR A 91 2.30 5.76 -14.63
N GLY A 92 1.33 5.28 -13.85
CA GLY A 92 1.46 4.02 -13.12
C GLY A 92 0.15 3.54 -12.51
N VAL A 93 0.20 2.36 -11.89
CA VAL A 93 -0.90 1.75 -11.13
C VAL A 93 -0.39 1.19 -9.80
N CYS A 94 -1.27 0.55 -9.03
CA CYS A 94 -0.96 0.01 -7.70
C CYS A 94 0.19 -1.01 -7.68
N SER A 95 0.25 -1.91 -8.66
CA SER A 95 1.32 -2.89 -8.76
C SER A 95 2.68 -2.27 -9.06
N ASP A 96 2.73 -1.10 -9.72
CA ASP A 96 3.99 -0.40 -9.98
C ASP A 96 4.61 0.14 -8.69
N VAL A 97 3.79 0.55 -7.72
CA VAL A 97 4.27 0.98 -6.38
C VAL A 97 5.06 -0.16 -5.72
N VAL A 98 4.49 -1.36 -5.70
CA VAL A 98 5.14 -2.55 -5.14
C VAL A 98 6.34 -2.97 -5.98
N ALA A 99 6.22 -2.93 -7.31
CA ALA A 99 7.28 -3.37 -8.20
C ALA A 99 8.51 -2.47 -8.18
N PHE A 100 8.35 -1.14 -8.05
CA PHE A 100 9.49 -0.24 -7.86
C PHE A 100 10.07 -0.32 -6.45
N GLY A 101 9.24 -0.50 -5.42
CA GLY A 101 9.72 -0.75 -4.05
C GLY A 101 10.64 -1.97 -3.99
N LEU A 102 10.16 -3.11 -4.46
CA LEU A 102 10.93 -4.36 -4.47
C LEU A 102 12.14 -4.32 -5.39
N LYS A 103 12.04 -3.67 -6.55
CA LYS A 103 13.14 -3.57 -7.50
C LYS A 103 14.34 -2.82 -6.92
N GLY A 104 14.10 -1.80 -6.10
CA GLY A 104 15.17 -1.04 -5.45
C GLY A 104 15.78 -1.72 -4.23
N ALA A 105 15.25 -2.89 -3.82
CA ALA A 105 15.88 -3.83 -2.89
C ALA A 105 16.41 -5.07 -3.64
N GLY A 106 16.73 -4.95 -4.93
CA GLY A 106 17.24 -6.07 -5.73
C GLY A 106 16.23 -7.14 -6.21
N TYR A 107 14.92 -7.00 -5.92
CA TYR A 107 13.89 -7.96 -6.35
C TYR A 107 13.14 -7.49 -7.62
N ASP A 108 13.62 -7.90 -8.80
CA ASP A 108 12.93 -7.64 -10.07
C ASP A 108 11.68 -8.54 -10.21
N LEU A 109 10.53 -8.06 -9.74
CA LEU A 109 9.24 -8.77 -9.86
C LEU A 109 8.90 -9.20 -11.29
N ARG A 110 9.34 -8.47 -12.31
CA ARG A 110 9.07 -8.84 -13.71
C ARG A 110 9.72 -10.18 -14.06
N VAL A 111 10.95 -10.39 -13.57
CA VAL A 111 11.71 -11.64 -13.76
C VAL A 111 11.17 -12.70 -12.82
N LEU A 112 11.09 -12.40 -11.52
CA LEU A 112 10.73 -13.37 -10.49
C LEU A 112 9.34 -13.97 -10.68
N VAL A 113 8.33 -13.15 -10.99
CA VAL A 113 6.97 -13.62 -11.24
C VAL A 113 6.91 -14.44 -12.53
N ASN A 114 7.64 -14.02 -13.57
CA ASN A 114 7.69 -14.78 -14.82
C ASN A 114 8.29 -16.18 -14.61
N ASP A 115 9.37 -16.27 -13.84
CA ASP A 115 10.06 -17.54 -13.58
C ASP A 115 9.17 -18.47 -12.74
N ASP A 116 8.46 -17.95 -11.73
CA ASP A 116 7.50 -18.75 -10.96
C ASP A 116 6.31 -19.21 -11.83
N ILE A 117 5.80 -18.36 -12.73
CA ILE A 117 4.73 -18.73 -13.69
C ILE A 117 5.20 -19.83 -14.66
N ILE A 118 6.42 -19.76 -15.17
CA ILE A 118 6.96 -20.78 -16.09
C ILE A 118 7.01 -22.15 -15.39
N ASN A 119 7.43 -22.16 -14.12
CA ASN A 119 7.60 -23.39 -13.37
C ASN A 119 6.29 -23.93 -12.77
N ASN A 120 5.28 -23.07 -12.55
CA ASN A 120 4.06 -23.42 -11.83
C ASN A 120 2.79 -22.95 -12.56
N LYS A 121 2.78 -23.03 -13.88
CA LYS A 121 1.73 -22.44 -14.74
C LYS A 121 0.30 -22.78 -14.31
N GLU A 122 0.05 -23.99 -13.82
CA GLU A 122 -1.28 -24.46 -13.40
C GLU A 122 -1.86 -23.70 -12.18
N ASP A 123 -1.00 -23.11 -11.34
CA ASP A 123 -1.43 -22.27 -10.21
C ASP A 123 -1.91 -20.89 -10.67
N TYR A 124 -1.60 -20.52 -11.92
CA TYR A 124 -1.92 -19.23 -12.51
C TYR A 124 -3.01 -19.36 -13.56
N ASN A 125 -4.07 -18.55 -13.42
CA ASN A 125 -5.12 -18.47 -14.44
C ASN A 125 -4.68 -17.62 -15.66
N ILE A 126 -3.65 -18.07 -16.38
CA ILE A 126 -2.99 -17.36 -17.49
C ILE A 126 -3.00 -18.23 -18.76
N LYS A 127 -3.61 -17.71 -19.83
CA LYS A 127 -3.60 -18.37 -21.15
C LYS A 127 -2.28 -18.18 -21.88
N THR A 128 -1.80 -16.94 -21.91
CA THR A 128 -0.57 -16.53 -22.59
C THR A 128 0.31 -15.80 -21.59
N ILE A 129 1.51 -16.34 -21.37
CA ILE A 129 2.50 -15.74 -20.49
C ILE A 129 3.08 -14.52 -21.20
N ASP A 130 3.07 -13.38 -20.52
CA ASP A 130 3.75 -12.17 -20.93
C ASP A 130 4.41 -11.52 -19.70
N LYS A 131 5.72 -11.72 -19.60
CA LYS A 131 6.56 -11.20 -18.54
C LYS A 131 6.41 -9.70 -18.33
N ASN A 132 6.06 -8.91 -19.35
CA ASN A 132 5.96 -7.46 -19.25
C ASN A 132 4.66 -6.97 -18.60
N ILE A 133 3.67 -7.84 -18.38
CA ILE A 133 2.38 -7.45 -17.82
C ILE A 133 1.92 -8.39 -16.71
N ASP A 134 2.39 -9.64 -16.65
CA ASP A 134 1.94 -10.60 -15.65
C ASP A 134 2.26 -10.20 -14.22
N PHE A 135 3.45 -9.62 -13.97
CA PHE A 135 3.82 -9.08 -12.66
C PHE A 135 3.01 -7.85 -12.26
N ARG A 136 2.27 -7.23 -13.19
CA ARG A 136 1.41 -6.07 -12.91
C ARG A 136 -0.03 -6.45 -12.60
N ARG A 137 -0.37 -7.75 -12.63
CA ARG A 137 -1.70 -8.27 -12.32
C ARG A 137 -1.77 -8.70 -10.86
N VAL A 138 -2.60 -8.03 -10.06
CA VAL A 138 -2.79 -8.33 -8.62
C VAL A 138 -3.07 -9.82 -8.36
N ARG A 139 -3.89 -10.45 -9.19
CA ARG A 139 -4.21 -11.89 -9.08
C ARG A 139 -2.98 -12.79 -9.20
N ASN A 140 -2.02 -12.43 -10.05
CA ASN A 140 -0.78 -13.19 -10.25
C ASN A 140 0.17 -12.91 -9.08
N LEU A 141 0.31 -11.64 -8.68
CA LEU A 141 1.11 -11.25 -7.52
C LEU A 141 0.67 -11.97 -6.24
N LYS A 142 -0.63 -12.16 -6.03
CA LYS A 142 -1.15 -12.94 -4.89
C LYS A 142 -0.61 -14.36 -4.87
N VAL A 143 -0.61 -15.04 -6.02
CA VAL A 143 -0.08 -16.41 -6.12
C VAL A 143 1.43 -16.41 -5.87
N TYR A 144 2.15 -15.49 -6.51
CA TYR A 144 3.60 -15.37 -6.37
C TYR A 144 4.03 -15.16 -4.91
N PHE A 145 3.47 -14.16 -4.22
CA PHE A 145 3.82 -13.85 -2.84
C PHE A 145 3.39 -14.95 -1.85
N GLU A 146 2.31 -15.67 -2.13
CA GLU A 146 1.92 -16.83 -1.30
C GLU A 146 2.93 -17.98 -1.39
N ARG A 147 3.61 -18.12 -2.53
CA ARG A 147 4.59 -19.19 -2.76
C ARG A 147 6.03 -18.80 -2.39
N ASN A 148 6.36 -17.51 -2.47
CA ASN A 148 7.75 -17.03 -2.44
C ASN A 148 8.03 -16.03 -1.32
N SER A 149 7.14 -15.88 -0.34
CA SER A 149 7.30 -14.91 0.74
C SER A 149 6.74 -15.42 2.07
N ILE A 150 7.08 -14.74 3.16
CA ILE A 150 6.58 -15.08 4.49
C ILE A 150 5.15 -14.55 4.61
N LYS A 151 4.18 -15.45 4.78
CA LYS A 151 2.78 -15.08 5.01
C LYS A 151 2.57 -14.63 6.45
N LEU A 152 1.97 -13.46 6.63
CA LEU A 152 1.70 -12.84 7.92
C LEU A 152 0.19 -12.79 8.22
N THR A 153 -0.15 -12.39 9.44
CA THR A 153 -1.54 -12.18 9.85
C THR A 153 -2.22 -11.10 9.00
N THR A 154 -3.53 -11.26 8.78
CA THR A 154 -4.37 -10.22 8.16
C THR A 154 -5.25 -9.51 9.19
N ASP A 155 -5.13 -9.84 10.47
CA ASP A 155 -5.77 -9.11 11.56
C ASP A 155 -5.04 -7.78 11.78
N ILE A 156 -5.72 -6.68 11.45
CA ILE A 156 -5.19 -5.32 11.59
C ILE A 156 -5.00 -4.91 13.06
N ASN A 157 -5.59 -5.64 14.01
CA ASN A 157 -5.45 -5.38 15.44
C ASN A 157 -4.22 -6.06 16.04
N ASP A 158 -3.58 -6.99 15.32
CA ASP A 158 -2.26 -7.51 15.69
C ASP A 158 -1.17 -6.52 15.25
N ILE A 159 -1.23 -5.33 15.84
CA ILE A 159 -0.49 -4.13 15.42
C ILE A 159 1.04 -4.36 15.24
N PRO A 160 1.75 -5.08 16.13
CA PRO A 160 3.19 -5.30 15.99
C PRO A 160 3.58 -6.16 14.78
N SER A 161 2.68 -7.03 14.30
CA SER A 161 2.95 -7.93 13.17
C SER A 161 3.02 -7.20 11.83
N TRP A 162 2.50 -5.98 11.75
CA TRP A 162 2.55 -5.14 10.56
C TRP A 162 3.77 -4.22 10.61
N GLN A 163 4.70 -4.38 9.67
CA GLN A 163 5.92 -3.60 9.61
C GLN A 163 6.04 -2.88 8.27
N GLY A 164 6.75 -1.75 8.29
CA GLY A 164 7.01 -1.00 7.07
C GLY A 164 7.81 -1.85 6.07
N GLY A 165 7.43 -1.79 4.79
CA GLY A 165 8.04 -2.60 3.74
C GLY A 165 7.32 -3.93 3.47
N ASP A 166 6.39 -4.34 4.33
CA ASP A 166 5.52 -5.49 4.06
C ASP A 166 4.61 -5.23 2.84
N ILE A 167 4.20 -6.29 2.16
CA ILE A 167 3.30 -6.24 1.02
C ILE A 167 1.88 -6.58 1.50
N ILE A 168 0.92 -5.71 1.21
CA ILE A 168 -0.50 -5.96 1.45
C ILE A 168 -1.24 -6.14 0.14
N ILE A 169 -2.09 -7.18 0.09
CA ILE A 169 -2.92 -7.49 -1.06
C ILE A 169 -4.40 -7.46 -0.66
N PHE A 170 -5.18 -6.71 -1.43
CA PHE A 170 -6.63 -6.73 -1.38
C PHE A 170 -7.21 -7.43 -2.61
N LYS A 171 -8.52 -7.74 -2.61
CA LYS A 171 -9.20 -8.45 -3.72
C LYS A 171 -8.86 -7.93 -5.13
N LYS A 172 -8.69 -6.61 -5.30
CA LYS A 172 -8.40 -5.95 -6.58
C LYS A 172 -7.32 -4.87 -6.50
N HIS A 173 -6.54 -4.85 -5.41
CA HIS A 173 -5.58 -3.78 -5.15
C HIS A 173 -4.38 -4.31 -4.39
N ILE A 174 -3.26 -3.58 -4.44
CA ILE A 174 -2.03 -3.96 -3.75
C ILE A 174 -1.29 -2.69 -3.28
N GLY A 175 -0.50 -2.80 -2.23
CA GLY A 175 0.33 -1.71 -1.73
C GLY A 175 1.45 -2.22 -0.82
N ILE A 176 2.24 -1.26 -0.34
CA ILE A 176 3.29 -1.48 0.67
C ILE A 176 2.79 -0.94 2.00
N VAL A 177 3.00 -1.68 3.09
CA VAL A 177 2.74 -1.22 4.45
C VAL A 177 3.76 -0.13 4.80
N SER A 178 3.28 1.01 5.31
CA SER A 178 4.14 2.10 5.74
C SER A 178 4.72 1.85 7.13
N ASP A 179 5.86 2.50 7.43
CA ASP A 179 6.37 2.66 8.79
C ASP A 179 5.62 3.74 9.60
N LYS A 180 4.66 4.45 8.97
CA LYS A 180 3.80 5.43 9.61
C LYS A 180 2.51 4.79 10.06
N ARG A 181 2.05 5.19 11.24
CA ARG A 181 0.87 4.66 11.92
C ARG A 181 -0.11 5.74 12.27
N ASN A 182 -1.39 5.38 12.37
CA ASN A 182 -2.43 6.25 12.90
C ASN A 182 -2.41 6.25 14.43
N SER A 183 -3.31 6.99 15.08
CA SER A 183 -3.33 7.12 16.55
C SER A 183 -3.64 5.82 17.30
N LYS A 184 -4.11 4.77 16.60
CA LYS A 184 -4.34 3.44 17.16
C LYS A 184 -3.18 2.47 16.91
N GLY A 185 -2.13 2.92 16.22
CA GLY A 185 -1.00 2.07 15.85
C GLY A 185 -1.18 1.33 14.52
N ILE A 186 -2.34 1.43 13.88
CA ILE A 186 -2.59 0.77 12.60
C ILE A 186 -1.78 1.48 11.51
N PRO A 187 -1.02 0.76 10.66
CA PRO A 187 -0.16 1.38 9.68
C PRO A 187 -0.95 1.99 8.51
N PHE A 188 -0.39 3.06 7.96
CA PHE A 188 -0.79 3.59 6.65
C PHE A 188 -0.34 2.63 5.55
N ILE A 189 -0.98 2.72 4.38
CA ILE A 189 -0.56 1.97 3.20
C ILE A 189 -0.04 2.95 2.15
N ILE A 190 1.10 2.62 1.54
CA ILE A 190 1.64 3.29 0.36
C ILE A 190 1.11 2.57 -0.88
N HIS A 191 0.26 3.23 -1.66
CA HIS A 191 -0.40 2.65 -2.83
C HIS A 191 -0.85 3.71 -3.85
N HIS A 192 -1.21 3.24 -5.05
CA HIS A 192 -1.72 4.09 -6.13
C HIS A 192 -3.04 3.51 -6.69
N ALA A 193 -4.17 4.04 -6.23
CA ALA A 193 -5.49 3.45 -6.41
C ALA A 193 -6.26 3.98 -7.62
N ASN A 194 -6.26 5.29 -7.88
CA ASN A 194 -7.13 5.91 -8.88
C ASN A 194 -6.67 7.34 -9.27
N PRO A 195 -7.22 7.93 -10.35
CA PRO A 195 -6.81 9.26 -10.84
C PRO A 195 -7.07 10.45 -9.91
N TYR A 196 -7.94 10.28 -8.90
CA TYR A 196 -8.37 11.35 -7.99
C TYR A 196 -7.72 11.22 -6.60
N GLN A 197 -6.81 10.27 -6.42
CA GLN A 197 -6.10 10.07 -5.17
C GLN A 197 -5.21 11.28 -4.87
N LEU A 198 -5.37 11.86 -3.68
CA LEU A 198 -4.63 13.05 -3.27
C LEU A 198 -3.27 12.71 -2.67
N HIS A 199 -3.17 11.57 -1.99
CA HIS A 199 -2.00 11.12 -1.27
C HIS A 199 -1.73 9.65 -1.58
N TYR A 200 -0.47 9.28 -1.83
CA TYR A 200 -0.12 7.86 -2.03
C TYR A 200 -0.01 7.07 -0.74
N GLU A 201 0.12 7.75 0.40
CA GLU A 201 0.23 7.13 1.72
C GLU A 201 -1.02 7.48 2.54
N GLU A 202 -1.96 6.54 2.64
CA GLU A 202 -3.31 6.76 3.16
C GLU A 202 -3.65 5.80 4.32
N ASP A 203 -4.48 6.28 5.24
CA ASP A 203 -5.06 5.48 6.33
C ASP A 203 -6.34 4.81 5.83
N ILE A 204 -6.18 3.55 5.40
CA ILE A 204 -7.26 2.82 4.71
C ILE A 204 -7.65 1.51 5.38
N LEU A 205 -6.81 0.95 6.26
CA LEU A 205 -6.98 -0.45 6.71
C LEU A 205 -8.29 -0.67 7.48
N GLU A 206 -8.65 0.24 8.37
CA GLU A 206 -9.90 0.15 9.15
C GLU A 206 -11.16 0.28 8.28
N ASN A 207 -11.04 0.86 7.09
CA ASN A 207 -12.14 1.06 6.15
C ASN A 207 -12.22 -0.04 5.07
N ARG A 208 -11.42 -1.11 5.19
CA ARG A 208 -11.32 -2.18 4.20
C ARG A 208 -11.60 -3.53 4.84
N ASN A 209 -12.40 -4.35 4.17
CA ASN A 209 -12.78 -5.70 4.60
C ASN A 209 -12.42 -6.78 3.55
N ASP A 210 -11.52 -6.42 2.63
CA ASP A 210 -11.17 -7.21 1.45
C ASP A 210 -9.67 -7.49 1.36
N ILE A 211 -8.95 -7.44 2.50
CA ILE A 211 -7.57 -7.91 2.64
C ILE A 211 -7.57 -9.43 2.39
N ILE A 212 -6.73 -9.89 1.48
CA ILE A 212 -6.60 -11.31 1.12
C ILE A 212 -5.17 -11.83 1.24
N GLY A 213 -4.22 -10.97 1.61
CA GLY A 213 -2.84 -11.36 1.85
C GLY A 213 -2.03 -10.24 2.48
N HIS A 214 -1.09 -10.66 3.33
CA HIS A 214 -0.09 -9.82 3.96
C HIS A 214 1.21 -10.64 3.98
N TYR A 215 2.27 -10.10 3.39
CA TYR A 215 3.49 -10.85 3.11
C TYR A 215 4.74 -10.02 3.41
N ARG A 216 5.81 -10.70 3.82
CA ARG A 216 7.14 -10.12 3.95
C ARG A 216 8.13 -10.83 3.05
N VAL A 217 8.91 -10.05 2.31
CA VAL A 217 10.07 -10.51 1.54
C VAL A 217 11.28 -10.38 2.46
N SER A 218 12.02 -11.47 2.62
CA SER A 218 13.30 -11.59 3.33
C SER A 218 14.05 -12.70 2.61
#